data_AF-A0A2S5TG47-F1
#
_entry.id   AF-A0A2S5TG47-F1
#
_cell.length_a   1.000
_cell.length_b   1.000
_cell.length_c   1.000
_cell.angle_alpha   90.00
_cell.angle_beta   90.00
_cell.angle_gamma   90.00
#
_symmetry.space_group_name_H-M   'P 1'
#
loop_
_entity.id
_entity.type
_entity.pdbx_description
1 polymer ?
#
loop_
_entity_poly.entity_id
_entity_poly.type
_entity_poly.pdbx_seq_one_letter_code
_entity_poly.pdbx_strand_id
1 'polypeptide(L)'
;MVSAPCSREAPSMQPSIRAVHRLALAAGLLAGSLLAAGCATTAAPSAPAVPAASPTAVAPEPDFVPVARYGRYTLVELVPEPAQRDLLQQAVEVSIPPTLDASVGDAMRHVLLRSGYRLCDAAEAAALYALPLPAAHLRLGPLMLRDALLTLAGPAWELSVDDLTRQVCFSRHGASAFLSANPPGTATSVPDADRPEEMQP
;
A
#
# COMPACT_ATOMS: atom_id res chain seq x y z
N MET A 1 -67.64 36.05 -13.21
CA MET A 1 -66.82 35.04 -13.90
C MET A 1 -65.54 34.90 -13.07
N VAL A 2 -65.47 33.96 -12.11
CA VAL A 2 -65.10 32.54 -12.30
C VAL A 2 -63.65 32.47 -12.78
N SER A 3 -62.68 31.79 -12.17
CA SER A 3 -62.57 30.95 -10.99
C SER A 3 -61.05 30.76 -10.72
N ALA A 4 -60.68 30.46 -9.48
CA ALA A 4 -59.37 29.93 -9.14
C ALA A 4 -59.12 28.56 -9.82
N PRO A 5 -57.88 28.25 -10.24
CA PRO A 5 -57.52 26.88 -10.59
C PRO A 5 -57.20 26.06 -9.33
N CYS A 6 -57.88 24.91 -9.29
CA CYS A 6 -57.83 23.86 -8.30
C CYS A 6 -56.48 23.11 -8.32
N SER A 7 -55.91 22.86 -7.15
CA SER A 7 -54.79 21.93 -6.94
C SER A 7 -55.14 20.52 -7.43
N ARG A 8 -54.16 19.83 -8.03
CA ARG A 8 -54.22 18.38 -8.23
C ARG A 8 -52.84 17.77 -7.92
N GLU A 9 -52.72 17.32 -6.68
CA GLU A 9 -51.64 16.48 -6.17
C GLU A 9 -51.78 15.08 -6.82
N ALA A 10 -50.69 14.55 -7.38
CA ALA A 10 -50.63 13.20 -7.94
C ALA A 10 -49.88 12.28 -6.97
N PRO A 11 -50.50 11.21 -6.44
CA PRO A 11 -49.76 10.18 -5.71
C PRO A 11 -49.06 9.25 -6.72
N SER A 12 -47.73 9.38 -6.81
CA SER A 12 -46.89 8.41 -7.52
C SER A 12 -46.80 7.12 -6.70
N MET A 13 -47.52 6.11 -7.16
CA MET A 13 -47.49 4.73 -6.69
C MET A 13 -46.23 4.05 -7.25
N GLN A 14 -45.20 3.85 -6.41
CA GLN A 14 -44.04 3.02 -6.78
C GLN A 14 -44.24 1.58 -6.27
N PRO A 15 -44.40 0.59 -7.16
CA PRO A 15 -44.66 -0.79 -6.78
C PRO A 15 -43.39 -1.52 -6.32
N SER A 16 -43.61 -2.37 -5.32
CA SER A 16 -42.68 -3.22 -4.58
C SER A 16 -41.91 -4.23 -5.45
N ILE A 17 -40.73 -3.80 -5.94
CA ILE A 17 -39.73 -4.59 -6.69
C ILE A 17 -39.23 -5.84 -5.93
N ARG A 18 -39.42 -5.88 -4.60
CA ARG A 18 -38.96 -7.00 -3.74
C ARG A 18 -39.77 -8.30 -3.88
N ALA A 19 -40.96 -8.25 -4.47
CA ALA A 19 -41.83 -9.43 -4.61
C ALA A 19 -41.46 -10.31 -5.81
N VAL A 20 -40.89 -9.73 -6.88
CA VAL A 20 -40.57 -10.44 -8.13
C VAL A 20 -39.30 -11.29 -7.99
N HIS A 21 -38.34 -10.87 -7.16
CA HIS A 21 -37.09 -11.61 -6.97
C HIS A 21 -37.22 -12.87 -6.11
N ARG A 22 -38.27 -12.97 -5.28
CA ARG A 22 -38.49 -14.14 -4.40
C ARG A 22 -39.18 -15.31 -5.10
N LEU A 23 -39.82 -15.09 -6.25
CA LEU A 23 -40.46 -16.15 -7.04
C LEU A 23 -39.54 -16.77 -8.12
N ALA A 24 -38.39 -16.15 -8.42
CA ALA A 24 -37.47 -16.64 -9.46
C ALA A 24 -36.37 -17.60 -8.96
N LEU A 25 -36.26 -17.85 -7.64
CA LEU A 25 -35.20 -18.70 -7.07
C LEU A 25 -35.65 -20.13 -6.71
N ALA A 26 -36.91 -20.49 -6.96
CA ALA A 26 -37.45 -21.82 -6.62
C ALA A 26 -37.51 -22.82 -7.79
N ALA A 27 -36.99 -22.49 -8.99
CA ALA A 27 -37.14 -23.33 -10.20
C ALA A 27 -35.81 -23.74 -10.88
N GLY A 28 -34.66 -23.59 -10.21
CA GLY A 28 -33.33 -23.93 -10.76
C GLY A 28 -32.73 -25.25 -10.24
N LEU A 29 -33.51 -26.08 -9.55
CA LEU A 29 -33.12 -27.44 -9.18
C LEU A 29 -33.59 -28.39 -10.28
N LEU A 30 -32.66 -28.90 -11.09
CA LEU A 30 -32.55 -30.31 -11.53
C LEU A 30 -31.65 -30.46 -12.77
N ALA A 31 -30.84 -31.53 -12.73
CA ALA A 31 -30.14 -32.22 -13.82
C ALA A 31 -28.68 -31.81 -14.14
N GLY A 32 -27.74 -32.70 -13.80
CA GLY A 32 -26.39 -32.64 -14.34
C GLY A 32 -25.29 -33.41 -13.59
N SER A 33 -25.58 -34.54 -12.93
CA SER A 33 -24.55 -35.41 -12.36
C SER A 33 -23.91 -36.29 -13.45
N LEU A 34 -22.67 -35.97 -13.85
CA LEU A 34 -21.76 -36.94 -14.48
C LEU A 34 -20.49 -37.08 -13.63
N LEU A 35 -20.39 -38.22 -12.96
CA LEU A 35 -19.19 -38.71 -12.29
C LEU A 35 -18.20 -39.22 -13.36
N ALA A 36 -17.09 -38.53 -13.55
CA ALA A 36 -15.92 -39.10 -14.19
C ALA A 36 -14.94 -39.53 -13.08
N ALA A 37 -14.99 -40.82 -12.71
CA ALA A 37 -13.98 -41.46 -11.90
C ALA A 37 -12.75 -41.72 -12.78
N GLY A 38 -11.72 -40.88 -12.66
CA GLY A 38 -10.41 -41.10 -13.27
C GLY A 38 -9.40 -41.45 -12.19
N CYS A 39 -9.10 -42.75 -12.02
CA CYS A 39 -8.00 -43.19 -11.17
C CYS A 39 -6.81 -43.52 -12.08
N ALA A 40 -5.87 -42.59 -12.23
CA ALA A 40 -4.58 -42.88 -12.86
C ALA A 40 -3.58 -43.18 -11.74
N THR A 41 -3.44 -44.46 -11.39
CA THR A 41 -2.32 -44.92 -10.56
C THR A 41 -1.08 -44.92 -11.46
N THR A 42 -0.23 -43.89 -11.34
CA THR A 42 1.09 -43.92 -11.95
C THR A 42 2.01 -44.70 -11.03
N ALA A 43 2.43 -45.88 -11.49
CA ALA A 43 3.47 -46.65 -10.82
C ALA A 43 4.76 -45.83 -10.74
N ALA A 44 5.32 -45.72 -9.53
CA ALA A 44 6.65 -45.17 -9.33
C ALA A 44 7.70 -46.09 -9.98
N PRO A 45 8.69 -45.55 -10.72
CA PRO A 45 9.84 -46.33 -11.12
C PRO A 45 10.63 -46.74 -9.87
N SER A 46 10.83 -48.04 -9.68
CA SER A 46 11.76 -48.56 -8.68
C SER A 46 13.18 -48.09 -9.02
N ALA A 47 13.72 -47.20 -8.19
CA ALA A 47 15.14 -46.86 -8.27
C ALA A 47 15.99 -48.09 -7.88
N PRO A 48 17.03 -48.45 -8.65
CA PRO A 48 17.97 -49.47 -8.22
C PRO A 48 18.78 -48.94 -7.03
N ALA A 49 18.90 -49.76 -5.98
CA ALA A 49 19.77 -49.49 -4.84
C ALA A 49 21.23 -49.45 -5.32
N VAL A 50 21.90 -48.31 -5.13
CA VAL A 50 23.33 -48.14 -5.39
C VAL A 50 24.06 -48.09 -4.05
N PRO A 51 25.18 -48.82 -3.84
CA PRO A 51 25.87 -48.90 -2.55
C PRO A 51 26.46 -47.56 -2.09
N ALA A 52 26.46 -47.37 -0.76
CA ALA A 52 27.03 -46.22 -0.08
C ALA A 52 28.52 -46.01 -0.44
N ALA A 53 28.85 -44.80 -0.88
CA ALA A 53 30.22 -44.31 -1.04
C ALA A 53 30.45 -43.08 -0.15
N SER A 54 31.67 -43.04 0.42
CA SER A 54 32.28 -42.17 1.42
C SER A 54 32.08 -40.64 1.27
N PRO A 55 32.30 -39.83 2.34
CA PRO A 55 31.89 -38.43 2.38
C PRO A 55 32.87 -37.55 1.58
N THR A 56 32.50 -37.23 0.34
CA THR A 56 33.10 -36.13 -0.41
C THR A 56 32.59 -34.81 0.16
N ALA A 57 33.50 -33.85 0.34
CA ALA A 57 33.21 -32.49 0.78
C ALA A 57 32.00 -31.92 0.03
N VAL A 58 30.96 -31.55 0.78
CA VAL A 58 29.69 -31.04 0.28
C VAL A 58 29.96 -29.65 -0.31
N ALA A 59 30.04 -29.59 -1.64
CA ALA A 59 29.82 -28.34 -2.37
C ALA A 59 28.45 -27.77 -1.96
N PRO A 60 28.26 -26.44 -1.90
CA PRO A 60 26.94 -25.88 -1.64
C PRO A 60 25.96 -26.48 -2.65
N GLU A 61 25.03 -27.29 -2.14
CA GLU A 61 23.98 -27.89 -2.94
C GLU A 61 23.25 -26.75 -3.67
N PRO A 62 23.04 -26.86 -5.00
CA PRO A 62 22.35 -25.82 -5.73
C PRO A 62 20.95 -25.62 -5.14
N ASP A 63 20.58 -24.37 -4.81
CA ASP A 63 19.24 -24.01 -4.35
C ASP A 63 18.21 -24.50 -5.37
N PHE A 64 17.48 -25.56 -5.02
CA PHE A 64 16.50 -26.18 -5.92
C PHE A 64 15.17 -25.43 -5.83
N VAL A 65 14.83 -24.65 -6.86
CA VAL A 65 13.51 -24.02 -6.99
C VAL A 65 12.51 -25.05 -7.56
N PRO A 66 11.44 -25.40 -6.82
CA PRO A 66 10.46 -26.36 -7.32
C PRO A 66 9.72 -25.78 -8.54
N VAL A 67 9.51 -26.59 -9.58
CA VAL A 67 8.84 -26.18 -10.82
C VAL A 67 7.70 -27.12 -11.20
N ALA A 68 6.58 -26.55 -11.64
CA ALA A 68 5.49 -27.27 -12.29
C ALA A 68 5.63 -27.15 -13.81
N ARG A 69 5.49 -28.28 -14.52
CA ARG A 69 5.49 -28.29 -15.99
C ARG A 69 4.06 -28.32 -16.52
N TYR A 70 3.68 -27.26 -17.23
CA TYR A 70 2.43 -27.18 -17.97
C TYR A 70 2.70 -27.40 -19.46
N GLY A 71 2.15 -28.47 -20.02
CA GLY A 71 2.42 -28.84 -21.42
C GLY A 71 3.91 -29.11 -21.69
N ARG A 72 4.36 -28.89 -22.93
CA ARG A 72 5.74 -29.20 -23.33
C ARG A 72 6.73 -28.05 -23.14
N TYR A 73 6.25 -26.81 -23.07
CA TYR A 73 7.09 -25.59 -23.16
C TYR A 73 6.89 -24.61 -21.99
N THR A 74 6.02 -24.90 -21.02
CA THR A 74 5.77 -24.01 -19.89
C THR A 74 6.27 -24.65 -18.60
N LEU A 75 7.18 -23.96 -17.93
CA LEU A 75 7.61 -24.24 -16.57
C LEU A 75 7.18 -23.05 -15.72
N VAL A 76 6.56 -23.31 -14.57
CA VAL A 76 6.15 -22.30 -13.60
C VAL A 76 6.84 -22.62 -12.29
N GLU A 77 7.54 -21.66 -11.74
CA GLU A 77 8.15 -21.79 -10.42
C GLU A 77 7.04 -21.87 -9.36
N LEU A 78 7.14 -22.88 -8.49
CA LEU A 78 6.21 -23.09 -7.39
C LEU A 78 6.69 -22.36 -6.14
N VAL A 79 6.94 -21.06 -6.31
CA VAL A 79 7.34 -20.15 -5.25
C VAL A 79 6.26 -19.08 -5.10
N PRO A 80 5.93 -18.66 -3.86
CA PRO A 80 5.07 -17.51 -3.67
C PRO A 80 5.60 -16.28 -4.40
N GLU A 81 4.72 -15.47 -4.99
CA GLU A 81 5.15 -14.20 -5.57
C GLU A 81 5.74 -13.27 -4.49
N PRO A 82 6.64 -12.34 -4.83
CA PRO A 82 7.23 -11.41 -3.85
C PRO A 82 6.16 -10.70 -3.00
N ALA A 83 5.09 -10.22 -3.62
CA ALA A 83 3.96 -9.58 -2.95
C ALA A 83 3.18 -10.51 -1.99
N GLN A 84 3.26 -11.84 -2.18
CA GLN A 84 2.64 -12.81 -1.28
C GLN A 84 3.53 -13.10 -0.06
N ARG A 85 4.84 -12.92 -0.18
CA ARG A 85 5.80 -13.05 0.93
C ARG A 85 5.93 -11.77 1.74
N ASP A 86 6.08 -10.65 1.04
CA ASP A 86 6.12 -9.31 1.59
C ASP A 86 4.93 -8.52 1.02
N LEU A 87 3.91 -8.38 1.86
CA LEU A 87 2.68 -7.69 1.49
C LEU A 87 2.92 -6.21 1.14
N LEU A 88 4.04 -5.58 1.55
CA LEU A 88 4.35 -4.21 1.15
C LEU A 88 4.93 -4.10 -0.27
N GLN A 89 5.27 -5.23 -0.90
CA GLN A 89 5.70 -5.32 -2.31
C GLN A 89 4.53 -5.58 -3.27
N GLN A 90 3.29 -5.47 -2.81
CA GLN A 90 2.14 -5.50 -3.71
C GLN A 90 2.09 -4.21 -4.53
N ALA A 91 1.79 -4.34 -5.84
CA ALA A 91 1.53 -3.20 -6.69
C ALA A 91 0.15 -2.62 -6.38
N VAL A 92 0.09 -1.29 -6.21
CA VAL A 92 -1.13 -0.55 -5.93
C VAL A 92 -1.34 0.57 -6.93
N GLU A 93 -2.60 0.79 -7.27
CA GLU A 93 -3.09 1.96 -7.98
C GLU A 93 -4.33 2.46 -7.23
N VAL A 94 -4.25 3.65 -6.66
CA VAL A 94 -5.17 4.16 -5.67
C VAL A 94 -5.69 5.53 -6.10
N SER A 95 -7.02 5.67 -6.08
CA SER A 95 -7.71 6.95 -6.25
C SER A 95 -8.38 7.33 -4.95
N ILE A 96 -7.83 8.31 -4.26
CA ILE A 96 -8.34 8.80 -2.98
C ILE A 96 -9.53 9.72 -3.25
N PRO A 97 -10.69 9.52 -2.60
CA PRO A 97 -11.83 10.42 -2.72
C PRO A 97 -11.44 11.84 -2.33
N PRO A 98 -11.66 12.85 -3.19
CA PRO A 98 -11.37 14.23 -2.83
C PRO A 98 -12.40 14.71 -1.81
N THR A 99 -11.94 14.96 -0.59
CA THR A 99 -12.69 15.68 0.45
C THR A 99 -11.96 16.97 0.76
N LEU A 100 -12.70 18.01 1.21
CA LEU A 100 -12.11 19.35 1.44
C LEU A 100 -10.96 19.32 2.45
N ASP A 101 -11.09 18.48 3.48
CA ASP A 101 -10.12 18.37 4.58
C ASP A 101 -9.40 17.01 4.58
N ALA A 102 -9.18 16.41 3.41
CA ALA A 102 -8.45 15.15 3.30
C ALA A 102 -7.04 15.31 3.90
N SER A 103 -6.71 14.46 4.86
CA SER A 103 -5.39 14.46 5.50
C SER A 103 -4.47 13.37 4.92
N VAL A 104 -3.16 13.53 5.12
CA VAL A 104 -2.18 12.47 4.80
C VAL A 104 -2.48 11.18 5.57
N GLY A 105 -2.94 11.28 6.82
CA GLY A 105 -3.36 10.12 7.61
C GLY A 105 -4.54 9.38 6.98
N ASP A 106 -5.53 10.11 6.45
CA ASP A 106 -6.68 9.51 5.76
C ASP A 106 -6.26 8.84 4.45
N ALA A 107 -5.37 9.47 3.70
CA ALA A 107 -4.76 8.89 2.51
C ALA A 107 -4.04 7.58 2.81
N MET A 108 -3.19 7.54 3.84
CA MET A 108 -2.48 6.32 4.25
C MET A 108 -3.45 5.22 4.66
N ARG A 109 -4.47 5.52 5.45
CA ARG A 109 -5.52 4.55 5.82
C ARG A 109 -6.26 4.02 4.59
N HIS A 110 -6.51 4.87 3.61
CA HIS A 110 -7.16 4.49 2.36
C HIS A 110 -6.27 3.58 1.50
N VAL A 111 -4.98 3.91 1.35
CA VAL A 111 -3.98 3.10 0.63
C VAL A 111 -3.82 1.72 1.27
N LEU A 112 -3.92 1.62 2.60
CA LEU A 112 -3.79 0.36 3.33
C LEU A 112 -5.03 -0.56 3.24
N LEU A 113 -6.14 -0.11 2.65
CA LEU A 113 -7.34 -0.93 2.53
C LEU A 113 -7.03 -2.24 1.78
N ARG A 114 -7.41 -3.37 2.39
CA ARG A 114 -7.20 -4.74 1.86
C ARG A 114 -5.74 -5.18 1.74
N SER A 115 -4.77 -4.37 2.17
CA SER A 115 -3.34 -4.74 2.18
C SER A 115 -2.99 -5.79 3.24
N GLY A 116 -3.81 -5.89 4.29
CA GLY A 116 -3.51 -6.68 5.50
C GLY A 116 -2.82 -5.87 6.60
N TYR A 117 -2.35 -4.65 6.31
CA TYR A 117 -1.73 -3.74 7.28
C TYR A 117 -2.69 -2.64 7.77
N ARG A 118 -2.36 -2.08 8.93
CA ARG A 118 -3.05 -0.96 9.57
C ARG A 118 -2.05 0.14 9.90
N LEU A 119 -2.48 1.40 9.85
CA LEU A 119 -1.64 2.52 10.27
C LEU A 119 -1.57 2.56 11.81
N CYS A 120 -0.38 2.68 12.37
CA CYS A 120 -0.19 2.83 13.81
C CYS A 120 -0.78 4.16 14.33
N ASP A 121 -1.25 4.15 15.58
CA ASP A 121 -1.54 5.39 16.31
C ASP A 121 -0.31 5.79 17.14
N ALA A 122 0.68 6.40 16.46
CA ALA A 122 1.93 6.83 17.07
C ALA A 122 1.93 8.35 17.27
N ALA A 123 2.12 8.80 18.53
CA ALA A 123 2.14 10.22 18.87
C ALA A 123 3.19 11.02 18.08
N GLU A 124 4.34 10.39 17.77
CA GLU A 124 5.41 11.02 16.98
C GLU A 124 4.96 11.36 15.54
N ALA A 125 4.12 10.50 14.94
CA ALA A 125 3.62 10.66 13.59
C ALA A 125 2.30 11.48 13.51
N ALA A 126 1.72 11.88 14.65
CA ALA A 126 0.48 12.66 14.67
C ALA A 126 0.56 13.93 13.82
N ALA A 127 1.72 14.60 13.84
CA ALA A 127 1.96 15.80 13.03
C ALA A 127 1.97 15.51 11.52
N LEU A 128 2.47 14.34 11.09
CA LEU A 128 2.42 13.91 9.69
C LEU A 128 0.98 13.62 9.27
N TYR A 129 0.26 12.86 10.09
CA TYR A 129 -1.09 12.42 9.76
C TYR A 129 -2.07 13.58 9.62
N ALA A 130 -1.84 14.68 10.34
CA ALA A 130 -2.65 15.90 10.28
C ALA A 130 -2.33 16.82 9.09
N LEU A 131 -1.27 16.55 8.31
CA LEU A 131 -0.95 17.40 7.16
C LEU A 131 -2.05 17.32 6.08
N PRO A 132 -2.34 18.42 5.38
CA PRO A 132 -3.28 18.41 4.27
C PRO A 132 -2.76 17.52 3.15
N LEU A 133 -3.64 16.76 2.51
CA LEU A 133 -3.29 15.90 1.39
C LEU A 133 -2.98 16.73 0.13
N PRO A 134 -1.76 16.66 -0.44
CA PRO A 134 -1.45 17.35 -1.68
C PRO A 134 -2.30 16.83 -2.85
N ALA A 135 -2.73 17.73 -3.75
CA ALA A 135 -3.56 17.36 -4.90
C ALA A 135 -2.91 16.28 -5.79
N ALA A 136 -1.57 16.31 -5.92
CA ALA A 136 -0.81 15.31 -6.66
C ALA A 136 -0.93 13.89 -6.07
N HIS A 137 -1.23 13.76 -4.78
CA HIS A 137 -1.34 12.46 -4.09
C HIS A 137 -2.77 11.89 -4.11
N LEU A 138 -3.76 12.61 -4.66
CA LEU A 138 -5.12 12.06 -4.81
C LEU A 138 -5.17 10.84 -5.75
N ARG A 139 -4.17 10.71 -6.63
CA ARG A 139 -3.98 9.54 -7.48
C ARG A 139 -2.54 9.07 -7.38
N LEU A 140 -2.36 7.83 -6.95
CA LEU A 140 -1.06 7.18 -6.83
C LEU A 140 -1.12 5.88 -7.64
N GLY A 141 -0.21 5.65 -8.57
CA GLY A 141 -0.17 4.36 -9.27
C GLY A 141 0.37 4.42 -10.68
N PRO A 142 0.84 3.29 -11.23
CA PRO A 142 1.14 2.02 -10.53
C PRO A 142 2.50 2.08 -9.80
N LEU A 143 2.55 1.72 -8.52
CA LEU A 143 3.79 1.60 -7.72
C LEU A 143 3.63 0.59 -6.58
N MET A 144 4.71 0.26 -5.87
CA MET A 144 4.63 -0.64 -4.71
C MET A 144 3.93 0.03 -3.52
N LEU A 145 3.23 -0.76 -2.69
CA LEU A 145 2.57 -0.26 -1.48
C LEU A 145 3.53 0.47 -0.55
N ARG A 146 4.75 -0.07 -0.35
CA ARG A 146 5.83 0.60 0.39
C ARG A 146 6.12 1.99 -0.16
N ASP A 147 6.28 2.11 -1.47
CA ASP A 147 6.65 3.36 -2.13
C ASP A 147 5.50 4.38 -2.06
N ALA A 148 4.24 3.92 -2.15
CA ALA A 148 3.07 4.78 -1.98
C ALA A 148 3.03 5.38 -0.57
N LEU A 149 3.30 4.58 0.46
CA LEU A 149 3.36 5.04 1.86
C LEU A 149 4.51 6.04 2.08
N LEU A 150 5.69 5.77 1.53
CA LEU A 150 6.84 6.69 1.61
C LEU A 150 6.61 7.99 0.83
N THR A 151 5.93 7.91 -0.32
CA THR A 151 5.54 9.09 -1.12
C THR A 151 4.59 9.99 -0.34
N LEU A 152 3.60 9.39 0.35
CA LEU A 152 2.68 10.12 1.22
C LEU A 152 3.38 10.73 2.45
N ALA A 153 4.35 10.01 3.03
CA ALA A 153 5.08 10.47 4.22
C ALA A 153 6.06 11.60 3.90
N GLY A 154 6.77 11.50 2.78
CA GLY A 154 7.85 12.39 2.40
C GLY A 154 9.20 12.05 3.06
N PRO A 155 10.28 12.72 2.63
CA PRO A 155 11.66 12.33 2.95
C PRO A 155 12.08 12.61 4.41
N ALA A 156 11.27 13.33 5.18
CA ALA A 156 11.55 13.60 6.59
C ALA A 156 11.21 12.40 7.51
N TRP A 157 10.57 11.36 6.97
CA TRP A 157 10.01 10.25 7.72
C TRP A 157 10.58 8.91 7.25
N GLU A 158 10.75 8.01 8.20
CA GLU A 158 11.14 6.63 7.99
C GLU A 158 9.93 5.71 8.26
N LEU A 159 9.77 4.66 7.47
CA LEU A 159 8.71 3.66 7.60
C LEU A 159 9.23 2.45 8.39
N SER A 160 8.61 2.17 9.53
CA SER A 160 8.81 0.91 10.28
C SER A 160 7.59 0.01 10.16
N VAL A 161 7.83 -1.30 10.17
CA VAL A 161 6.80 -2.32 9.92
C VAL A 161 6.84 -3.32 11.06
N ASP A 162 5.67 -3.53 11.68
CA ASP A 162 5.46 -4.60 12.64
C ASP A 162 4.60 -5.68 11.99
N ASP A 163 5.25 -6.77 11.58
CA ASP A 163 4.60 -7.93 10.97
C ASP A 163 3.73 -8.74 11.96
N LEU A 164 4.04 -8.68 13.26
CA LEU A 164 3.29 -9.42 14.29
C LEU A 164 1.92 -8.80 14.50
N THR A 165 1.87 -7.47 14.61
CA THR A 165 0.62 -6.74 14.80
C THR A 165 0.01 -6.25 13.49
N ARG A 166 0.69 -6.49 12.36
CA ARG A 166 0.33 -6.00 11.02
C ARG A 166 0.12 -4.49 11.01
N GLN A 167 1.11 -3.76 11.51
CA GLN A 167 1.08 -2.31 11.55
C GLN A 167 2.24 -1.66 10.79
N VAL A 168 1.97 -0.48 10.24
CA VAL A 168 2.98 0.40 9.64
C VAL A 168 3.05 1.70 10.43
N CYS A 169 4.22 2.04 10.93
CA CYS A 169 4.46 3.22 11.74
C CYS A 169 5.46 4.15 11.04
N PHE A 170 5.46 5.43 11.44
CA PHE A 170 6.43 6.40 10.96
C PHE A 170 7.16 7.05 12.12
N SER A 171 8.47 7.24 11.95
CA SER A 171 9.33 8.01 12.85
C SER A 171 10.06 9.07 12.04
N ARG A 172 10.45 10.19 12.67
CA ARG A 172 11.26 11.19 11.97
C ARG A 172 12.68 10.65 11.80
N HIS A 173 13.29 10.94 10.65
CA HIS A 173 14.75 10.79 10.56
C HIS A 173 15.38 11.62 11.68
N GLY A 174 16.29 11.01 12.45
CA GLY A 174 16.96 11.67 13.57
C GLY A 174 17.43 13.06 13.17
N ALA A 175 17.12 14.07 13.99
CA ALA A 175 17.24 15.48 13.68
C ALA A 175 18.61 15.83 13.09
N SER A 176 18.73 15.84 11.76
CA SER A 176 19.92 16.27 11.05
C SER A 176 19.78 17.72 10.68
N ALA A 177 20.36 18.58 11.54
CA ALA A 177 21.04 19.83 11.24
C ALA A 177 20.49 20.78 10.16
N PHE A 178 19.17 20.88 9.95
CA PHE A 178 18.60 21.91 9.06
C PHE A 178 18.66 23.34 9.64
N LEU A 179 19.43 23.58 10.70
CA LEU A 179 19.75 24.91 11.23
C LEU A 179 21.23 25.00 11.62
N SER A 180 22.13 24.79 10.67
CA SER A 180 23.47 25.39 10.74
C SER A 180 23.88 25.97 9.39
N ALA A 181 23.00 26.81 8.84
CA ALA A 181 23.37 27.82 7.86
C ALA A 181 23.30 29.19 8.55
N ASN A 182 24.17 29.41 9.56
CA ASN A 182 24.57 30.78 9.87
C ASN A 182 25.48 31.23 8.72
N PRO A 183 25.16 32.31 7.99
CA PRO A 183 26.11 32.86 7.03
C PRO A 183 27.33 33.39 7.79
N PRO A 184 28.58 33.03 7.43
CA PRO A 184 29.75 33.71 7.96
C PRO A 184 29.83 35.06 7.25
N GLY A 185 29.46 36.15 7.92
CA GLY A 185 29.61 37.47 7.31
C GLY A 185 28.81 38.58 7.95
N THR A 186 29.15 38.93 9.18
CA THR A 186 29.07 40.34 9.57
C THR A 186 30.29 40.61 10.43
N ALA A 187 31.41 40.89 9.76
CA ALA A 187 32.53 41.53 10.42
C ALA A 187 32.03 42.91 10.83
N THR A 188 31.82 43.09 12.13
CA THR A 188 31.64 44.41 12.74
C THR A 188 32.89 45.22 12.43
N SER A 189 32.80 46.14 11.47
CA SER A 189 33.77 47.21 11.31
C SER A 189 33.72 48.08 12.58
N VAL A 190 34.78 48.00 13.38
CA VAL A 190 35.04 48.94 14.48
C VAL A 190 35.14 50.34 13.88
N PRO A 191 34.36 51.33 14.34
CA PRO A 191 34.58 52.72 13.93
C PRO A 191 35.86 53.24 14.58
N ASP A 192 36.80 53.64 13.75
CA ASP A 192 37.92 54.51 14.12
C ASP A 192 37.34 55.87 14.52
N ALA A 193 37.41 56.19 15.80
CA ALA A 193 37.01 57.49 16.33
C ALA A 193 37.80 57.77 17.61
N ASP A 194 39.05 58.22 17.48
CA ASP A 194 39.51 59.45 18.14
C ASP A 194 40.93 59.83 17.65
N ARG A 195 40.99 60.74 16.68
CA ARG A 195 42.21 61.50 16.38
C ARG A 195 41.90 62.97 16.70
N PRO A 196 42.46 63.55 17.77
CA PRO A 196 42.40 64.98 17.97
C PRO A 196 43.49 65.64 17.12
N GLU A 197 43.09 66.28 16.02
CA GLU A 197 43.91 67.30 15.37
C GLU A 197 43.59 68.69 15.95
N GLU A 198 44.64 69.29 16.52
CA GLU A 198 45.05 70.68 16.35
C GLU A 198 44.21 71.80 16.99
N MET A 199 44.83 72.59 17.89
CA MET A 199 44.74 74.06 17.80
C MET A 199 45.75 74.81 18.70
N GLN A 200 46.74 75.43 18.03
CA GLN A 200 47.19 76.84 18.16
C GLN A 200 47.93 77.33 19.42
N PRO A 201 48.66 78.48 19.37
CA PRO A 201 48.87 79.43 18.25
C PRO A 201 50.34 79.60 17.80
#